data_AF-A0ABD4SSB5-F1
#
_entry.id   AF-A0ABD4SSB5-F1
#
_cell.length_a   1.000
_cell.length_b   1.000
_cell.length_c   1.000
_cell.angle_alpha   90.00
_cell.angle_beta   90.00
_cell.angle_gamma   90.00
#
_symmetry.space_group_name_H-M   'P 1'
#
loop_
_entity.id
_entity.type
_entity.pdbx_description
1 polymer ?
#
loop_
_entity_poly.entity_id
_entity_poly.type
_entity_poly.pdbx_seq_one_letter_code
_entity_poly.pdbx_strand_id
1 'polypeptide(L)'
;MTPRLLWLLPLLLAACHADERMTNPRWAQLAPAEQALLAPLAPEWDRFHPRKKRMLLALTQDWARLTPIEQTRVQLHLADWAALTGAERQTARERFADIEALPPAERQARQARLEQDWLAREQAAALAAGPR
;
A
#
# COMPACT_ATOMS: atom_id res chain seq x y z
N MET A 1 -7.80 -11.96 8.13
CA MET A 1 -7.69 -10.72 7.34
C MET A 1 -6.50 -10.89 6.41
N THR A 2 -6.58 -10.63 5.11
CA THR A 2 -5.46 -9.87 4.54
C THR A 2 -5.77 -8.44 4.92
N PRO A 3 -5.12 -7.88 5.94
CA PRO A 3 -5.37 -6.50 6.32
C PRO A 3 -5.02 -5.64 5.10
N ARG A 4 -6.02 -5.01 4.49
CA ARG A 4 -5.85 -4.07 3.36
C ARG A 4 -5.11 -2.77 3.77
N LEU A 5 -4.59 -2.71 5.00
CA LEU A 5 -3.68 -1.71 5.55
C LEU A 5 -2.38 -2.32 6.15
N LEU A 6 -2.13 -3.62 5.96
CA LEU A 6 -0.93 -4.34 6.43
C LEU A 6 -0.48 -5.40 5.39
N TRP A 7 -0.60 -5.10 4.10
CA TRP A 7 0.10 -5.83 3.03
C TRP A 7 1.02 -4.89 2.24
N LEU A 8 1.88 -4.19 2.98
CA LEU A 8 3.21 -3.86 2.48
C LEU A 8 4.32 -4.44 3.39
N LEU A 9 4.12 -5.60 4.02
CA LEU A 9 5.24 -6.25 4.72
C LEU A 9 5.13 -7.77 5.01
N PRO A 10 4.69 -8.63 4.08
CA PRO A 10 5.67 -9.65 3.71
C PRO A 10 5.53 -10.12 2.26
N LEU A 11 6.08 -9.34 1.32
CA LEU A 11 6.80 -9.92 0.19
C LEU A 11 7.83 -8.91 -0.30
N LEU A 12 8.80 -8.61 0.56
CA LEU A 12 10.01 -7.90 0.14
C LEU A 12 11.19 -8.40 0.98
N LEU A 13 11.31 -9.73 1.06
CA LEU A 13 12.44 -10.42 1.68
C LEU A 13 13.10 -11.38 0.67
N ALA A 14 13.47 -10.84 -0.48
CA ALA A 14 14.48 -11.34 -1.42
C ALA A 14 14.35 -10.42 -2.64
N ALA A 15 15.28 -9.57 -3.04
CA ALA A 15 16.71 -9.68 -2.96
C ALA A 15 17.33 -8.31 -2.65
N CYS A 16 18.30 -8.31 -1.77
CA CYS A 16 19.32 -7.29 -1.67
C CYS A 16 20.12 -7.24 -3.00
N HIS A 17 19.74 -6.36 -3.91
CA HIS A 17 20.71 -5.75 -4.81
C HIS A 17 20.76 -4.26 -4.47
N ALA A 18 21.84 -3.90 -3.79
CA ALA A 18 22.18 -2.55 -3.46
C ALA A 18 22.51 -1.78 -4.74
N ASP A 19 21.77 -0.73 -5.04
CA ASP A 19 22.31 0.42 -5.75
C ASP A 19 22.32 1.59 -4.76
N GLU A 20 23.53 1.94 -4.31
CA GLU A 20 23.78 2.90 -3.23
C GLU A 20 23.72 4.36 -3.70
N ARG A 21 23.30 4.65 -4.95
CA ARG A 21 23.54 5.98 -5.53
C ARG A 21 22.61 7.09 -5.07
N MET A 22 21.41 6.83 -4.55
CA MET A 22 20.54 7.90 -4.05
C MET A 22 19.74 7.44 -2.83
N THR A 23 20.22 7.79 -1.63
CA THR A 23 19.52 7.47 -0.38
C THR A 23 18.11 8.07 -0.31
N ASN A 24 17.79 9.06 -1.16
CA ASN A 24 16.51 9.76 -1.18
C ASN A 24 16.27 10.50 -2.52
N PRO A 25 15.94 9.81 -3.63
CA PRO A 25 15.78 10.46 -4.93
C PRO A 25 14.55 11.39 -4.95
N ARG A 26 14.70 12.54 -5.62
CA ARG A 26 13.59 13.44 -5.94
C ARG A 26 12.78 12.89 -7.11
N TRP A 27 11.54 13.33 -7.28
CA TRP A 27 10.66 12.85 -8.35
C TRP A 27 11.31 12.94 -9.74
N ALA A 28 11.97 14.06 -10.03
CA ALA A 28 12.65 14.31 -11.30
C ALA A 28 13.89 13.42 -11.55
N GLN A 29 14.38 12.71 -10.53
CA GLN A 29 15.56 11.84 -10.63
C GLN A 29 15.19 10.38 -10.89
N LEU A 30 13.89 10.06 -10.89
CA LEU A 30 13.40 8.70 -11.17
C LEU A 30 13.51 8.38 -12.66
N ALA A 31 13.70 7.11 -12.99
CA ALA A 31 13.69 6.65 -14.37
C ALA A 31 12.27 6.82 -14.97
N PRO A 32 12.12 7.04 -16.29
CA PRO A 32 10.81 7.25 -16.91
C PRO A 32 9.80 6.13 -16.65
N ALA A 33 10.26 4.87 -16.60
CA ALA A 33 9.40 3.72 -16.28
C ALA A 33 8.91 3.75 -14.82
N GLU A 34 9.75 4.19 -13.88
CA GLU A 34 9.38 4.35 -12.47
C GLU A 34 8.39 5.50 -12.29
N GLN A 35 8.62 6.62 -12.99
CA GLN A 35 7.71 7.77 -12.98
C GLN A 35 6.33 7.40 -13.52
N ALA A 36 6.25 6.60 -14.59
CA ALA A 36 4.98 6.16 -15.15
C ALA A 36 4.17 5.32 -14.16
N LEU A 37 4.82 4.38 -13.47
CA LEU A 37 4.16 3.53 -12.48
C LEU A 37 3.77 4.29 -11.20
N LEU A 38 4.66 5.17 -10.73
CA LEU A 38 4.48 5.92 -9.48
C LEU A 38 3.78 7.26 -9.69
N ALA A 39 3.24 7.54 -10.90
CA ALA A 39 2.62 8.82 -11.26
C ALA A 39 1.55 9.29 -10.25
N PRO A 40 0.68 8.42 -9.68
CA PRO A 40 -0.28 8.83 -8.66
C PRO A 40 0.38 9.44 -7.41
N LEU A 41 1.62 9.03 -7.10
CA LEU A 41 2.37 9.47 -5.92
C LEU A 41 3.26 10.69 -6.16
N ALA A 42 3.35 11.19 -7.40
CA ALA A 42 4.22 12.31 -7.77
C ALA A 42 4.08 13.56 -6.88
N PRO A 43 2.87 14.02 -6.51
CA PRO A 43 2.70 15.25 -5.72
C PRO A 43 3.31 15.16 -4.31
N GLU A 44 3.37 13.96 -3.74
CA GLU A 44 3.86 13.73 -2.38
C GLU A 44 5.25 13.09 -2.34
N TRP A 45 5.77 12.64 -3.48
CA TRP A 45 7.00 11.87 -3.56
C TRP A 45 8.14 12.51 -2.78
N ASP A 46 8.41 13.79 -3.03
CA ASP A 46 9.52 14.52 -2.40
C ASP A 46 9.39 14.62 -0.87
N ARG A 47 8.17 14.49 -0.32
CA ARG A 47 7.88 14.53 1.12
C ARG A 47 8.01 13.17 1.80
N PHE A 48 8.10 12.08 1.03
CA PHE A 48 8.22 10.75 1.60
C PHE A 48 9.57 10.54 2.29
N HIS A 49 9.52 9.85 3.42
CA HIS A 49 10.73 9.41 4.11
C HIS A 49 11.56 8.49 3.20
N PRO A 50 12.91 8.59 3.20
CA PRO A 50 13.83 7.77 2.42
C PRO A 50 13.48 6.27 2.38
N ARG A 51 13.15 5.71 3.55
CA ARG A 51 12.75 4.29 3.70
C ARG A 51 11.54 3.93 2.83
N LYS A 52 10.51 4.80 2.76
CA LYS A 52 9.31 4.56 1.96
C LYS A 52 9.62 4.61 0.46
N LYS A 53 10.41 5.59 0.03
CA LYS A 53 10.85 5.70 -1.37
C LYS A 53 11.60 4.44 -1.82
N ARG A 54 12.53 3.94 -1.01
CA ARG A 54 13.25 2.69 -1.29
C ARG A 54 12.30 1.50 -1.49
N MET A 55 11.28 1.36 -0.65
CA MET A 55 10.29 0.29 -0.79
C MET A 55 9.49 0.42 -2.10
N LEU A 56 9.08 1.63 -2.46
CA LEU A 56 8.34 1.89 -3.71
C LEU A 56 9.21 1.65 -4.95
N LEU A 57 10.51 2.00 -4.89
CA LEU A 57 11.47 1.72 -5.97
C LEU A 57 11.84 0.24 -6.06
N ALA A 58 11.80 -0.52 -4.97
CA ALA A 58 11.97 -1.96 -5.05
C ALA A 58 10.80 -2.61 -5.79
N LEU A 59 9.57 -2.13 -5.55
CA LEU A 59 8.37 -2.60 -6.26
C LEU A 59 8.46 -2.36 -7.79
N THR A 60 9.07 -1.24 -8.22
CA THR A 60 9.21 -0.94 -9.66
C THR A 60 10.17 -1.90 -10.36
N GLN A 61 11.14 -2.47 -9.65
CA GLN A 61 12.10 -3.43 -10.22
C GLN A 61 11.46 -4.79 -10.51
N ASP A 62 10.55 -5.24 -9.65
CA ASP A 62 9.83 -6.51 -9.86
C ASP A 62 8.58 -6.36 -10.74
N TRP A 63 8.24 -5.13 -11.15
CA TRP A 63 7.05 -4.83 -11.95
C TRP A 63 6.91 -5.70 -13.20
N ALA A 64 8.00 -5.87 -13.94
CA ALA A 64 8.02 -6.64 -15.19
C ALA A 64 7.79 -8.15 -14.97
N ARG A 65 7.94 -8.65 -13.73
CA ARG A 65 7.72 -10.05 -13.36
C ARG A 65 6.28 -10.33 -12.92
N LEU A 66 5.50 -9.29 -12.64
CA LEU A 66 4.10 -9.41 -12.26
C LEU A 66 3.23 -9.74 -13.47
N THR A 67 2.21 -10.58 -13.27
CA THR A 67 1.17 -10.83 -14.26
C THR A 67 0.33 -9.56 -14.52
N PRO A 68 -0.36 -9.44 -15.68
CA PRO A 68 -1.20 -8.28 -15.97
C PRO A 68 -2.29 -8.00 -14.91
N ILE A 69 -2.80 -9.07 -14.28
CA ILE A 69 -3.80 -8.96 -13.20
C ILE A 69 -3.16 -8.34 -11.95
N GLU A 70 -1.96 -8.80 -11.57
CA GLU A 70 -1.22 -8.27 -10.42
C GLU A 70 -0.81 -6.82 -10.63
N GLN A 71 -0.34 -6.48 -11.83
CA GLN A 71 -0.05 -5.10 -12.22
C GLN A 71 -1.27 -4.20 -12.04
N THR A 72 -2.44 -4.63 -12.54
CA THR A 72 -3.69 -3.87 -12.37
C THR A 72 -4.03 -3.64 -10.89
N ARG A 73 -3.86 -4.67 -10.05
CA ARG A 73 -4.11 -4.55 -8.60
C ARG A 73 -3.19 -3.54 -7.94
N VAL A 74 -1.91 -3.55 -8.28
CA VAL A 74 -0.95 -2.59 -7.73
C VAL A 74 -1.29 -1.16 -8.17
N GLN A 75 -1.65 -0.94 -9.44
CA GLN A 75 -2.05 0.39 -9.91
C GLN A 75 -3.29 0.92 -9.18
N LEU A 76 -4.31 0.08 -9.01
CA LEU A 76 -5.50 0.44 -8.23
C LEU A 76 -5.12 0.81 -6.79
N HIS A 77 -4.25 0.02 -6.17
CA HIS A 77 -3.82 0.30 -4.80
C HIS A 77 -3.00 1.58 -4.68
N LEU A 78 -2.12 1.87 -5.65
CA LEU A 78 -1.37 3.12 -5.70
C LEU A 78 -2.30 4.33 -5.84
N ALA A 79 -3.37 4.22 -6.62
CA ALA A 79 -4.39 5.25 -6.76
C ALA A 79 -5.17 5.46 -5.45
N ASP A 80 -5.64 4.38 -4.82
CA ASP A 80 -6.31 4.43 -3.52
C ASP A 80 -5.42 5.09 -2.47
N TRP A 81 -4.13 4.77 -2.48
CA TRP A 81 -3.14 5.36 -1.59
C TRP A 81 -2.87 6.83 -1.87
N ALA A 82 -2.80 7.22 -3.14
CA ALA A 82 -2.62 8.62 -3.54
C ALA A 82 -3.83 9.47 -3.13
N ALA A 83 -5.02 8.88 -3.10
CA ALA A 83 -6.24 9.56 -2.64
C ALA A 83 -6.28 9.80 -1.12
N LEU A 84 -5.49 9.07 -0.33
CA LEU A 84 -5.43 9.28 1.12
C LEU A 84 -4.74 10.60 1.46
N THR A 85 -5.53 11.57 1.92
CA THR A 85 -5.02 12.86 2.40
C THR A 85 -4.11 12.69 3.63
N GLY A 86 -3.27 13.69 3.90
CA GLY A 86 -2.46 13.71 5.13
C GLY A 86 -3.30 13.56 6.41
N ALA A 87 -4.48 14.18 6.45
CA ALA A 87 -5.41 14.11 7.57
C ALA A 87 -6.03 12.71 7.74
N GLU A 88 -6.44 12.06 6.64
CA GLU A 88 -6.96 10.68 6.69
C GLU A 88 -5.90 9.69 7.15
N ARG A 89 -4.65 9.88 6.72
CA ARG A 89 -3.52 9.06 7.19
C ARG A 89 -3.24 9.27 8.68
N GLN A 90 -3.32 10.51 9.17
CA GLN A 90 -3.15 10.79 10.59
C GLN A 90 -4.26 10.16 11.43
N THR A 91 -5.51 10.31 11.00
CA THR A 91 -6.67 9.67 11.63
C THR A 91 -6.53 8.14 11.64
N ALA A 92 -6.03 7.54 10.54
CA ALA A 92 -5.79 6.10 10.48
C ALA A 92 -4.70 5.63 11.46
N ARG A 93 -3.63 6.43 11.65
CA ARG A 93 -2.57 6.15 12.64
C ARG A 93 -3.09 6.21 14.07
N GLU A 94 -3.87 7.25 14.39
CA GLU A 94 -4.50 7.41 15.70
C GLU A 94 -5.42 6.25 16.00
N ARG A 95 -6.33 5.94 15.07
CA ARG A 95 -7.20 4.76 15.19
C ARG A 95 -6.39 3.50 15.41
N PHE A 96 -5.33 3.26 14.64
CA PHE A 96 -4.50 2.08 14.81
C PHE A 96 -3.80 2.03 16.19
N ALA A 97 -3.28 3.15 16.67
CA ALA A 97 -2.69 3.26 18.00
C ALA A 97 -3.72 2.92 19.09
N ASP A 98 -4.97 3.37 18.95
CA ASP A 98 -6.06 3.03 19.86
C ASP A 98 -6.41 1.54 19.84
N ILE A 99 -6.28 0.87 18.68
CA ILE A 99 -6.43 -0.59 18.58
C ILE A 99 -5.29 -1.26 19.33
N GLU A 100 -4.05 -0.89 19.05
CA GLU A 100 -2.86 -1.50 19.65
C GLU A 100 -2.80 -1.34 21.17
N ALA A 101 -3.34 -0.24 21.69
CA ALA A 101 -3.45 0.02 23.12
C ALA A 101 -4.47 -0.90 23.84
N LEU A 102 -5.34 -1.60 23.11
CA LEU A 102 -6.31 -2.52 23.72
C LEU A 102 -5.65 -3.76 24.34
N PRO A 103 -6.27 -4.31 25.41
CA PRO A 103 -5.94 -5.63 25.90
C PRO A 103 -6.00 -6.68 24.78
N PRO A 104 -5.14 -7.73 24.80
CA PRO A 104 -5.04 -8.70 23.71
C PRO A 104 -6.37 -9.30 23.26
N ALA A 105 -7.25 -9.65 24.21
CA ALA A 105 -8.56 -10.24 23.92
C ALA A 105 -9.50 -9.27 23.19
N GLU A 106 -9.55 -8.00 23.61
CA GLU A 106 -10.35 -6.96 22.96
C GLU A 106 -9.78 -6.59 21.58
N ARG A 107 -8.46 -6.63 21.45
CA ARG A 107 -7.78 -6.41 20.17
C ARG A 107 -8.17 -7.46 19.14
N GLN A 108 -8.16 -8.73 19.52
CA GLN A 108 -8.59 -9.85 18.68
C GLN A 108 -10.06 -9.71 18.27
N ALA A 109 -10.95 -9.37 19.21
CA ALA A 109 -12.36 -9.13 18.91
C ALA A 109 -12.55 -7.97 17.92
N ARG A 110 -11.82 -6.86 18.10
CA ARG A 110 -11.86 -5.72 17.19
C ARG A 110 -11.34 -6.09 15.80
N GLN A 111 -10.25 -6.84 15.72
CA GLN A 111 -9.69 -7.33 14.46
C GLN A 111 -10.66 -8.25 13.72
N ALA A 112 -11.27 -9.21 14.41
CA ALA A 112 -12.25 -10.12 13.83
C ALA A 112 -13.47 -9.37 13.27
N ARG A 113 -13.96 -8.34 13.97
CA ARG A 113 -15.07 -7.50 13.48
C ARG A 113 -14.68 -6.74 12.21
N LEU A 114 -13.50 -6.11 12.20
CA LEU A 114 -13.00 -5.43 11.01
C LEU A 114 -12.84 -6.37 9.81
N GLU A 115 -12.47 -7.63 10.06
CA GLU A 115 -12.43 -8.67 9.03
C GLU A 115 -13.81 -8.98 8.44
N GLN A 116 -14.81 -9.17 9.30
CA GLN A 116 -16.17 -9.47 8.89
C GLN A 116 -16.77 -8.33 8.08
N ASP A 117 -16.61 -7.10 8.56
CA ASP A 117 -17.08 -5.89 7.87
C ASP A 117 -16.42 -5.76 6.49
N TRP A 118 -15.14 -6.12 6.38
CA TRP A 118 -14.43 -6.14 5.10
C TRP A 118 -15.03 -7.16 4.13
N LEU A 119 -15.16 -8.42 4.58
CA LEU A 119 -15.70 -9.51 3.77
C LEU A 119 -17.12 -9.22 3.30
N ALA A 120 -17.95 -8.63 4.15
CA ALA A 120 -19.32 -8.26 3.82
C ALA A 120 -19.37 -7.21 2.68
N ARG A 121 -18.48 -6.21 2.71
CA ARG A 121 -18.37 -5.20 1.64
C ARG A 121 -17.92 -5.80 0.32
N GLU A 122 -16.95 -6.70 0.37
CA GLU A 122 -16.42 -7.37 -0.82
C GLU A 122 -17.48 -8.29 -1.45
N GLN A 123 -18.23 -9.03 -0.63
CA GLN A 123 -19.37 -9.83 -1.08
C GLN A 123 -20.46 -8.93 -1.68
N ALA A 124 -20.80 -7.81 -1.04
CA ALA A 124 -21.78 -6.86 -1.56
C ALA A 124 -21.35 -6.28 -2.92
N ALA A 125 -20.07 -5.95 -3.07
CA ALA A 125 -19.51 -5.48 -4.34
C ALA A 125 -19.56 -6.57 -5.43
N ALA A 126 -19.27 -7.81 -5.08
CA ALA A 126 -19.34 -8.95 -6.00
C ALA A 126 -20.79 -9.23 -6.47
N LEU A 127 -21.76 -9.17 -5.54
CA LEU A 127 -23.18 -9.34 -5.85
C LEU A 127 -23.70 -8.19 -6.74
N ALA A 128 -23.23 -6.96 -6.51
CA ALA A 128 -23.59 -5.80 -7.32
C ALA A 128 -22.98 -5.82 -8.74
N ALA A 129 -21.85 -6.52 -8.94
CA ALA A 129 -21.20 -6.63 -10.23
C ALA A 129 -21.95 -7.54 -11.22
N GLY A 130 -22.78 -8.48 -10.73
CA GLY A 130 -23.63 -9.39 -11.50
C GLY A 130 -22.87 -10.36 -12.43
N PRO A 131 -23.39 -11.58 -12.71
CA PRO A 131 -22.86 -12.36 -13.81
C PRO A 131 -23.26 -11.70 -15.13
N ARG A 132 -22.28 -11.42 -15.99
CA ARG A 132 -22.50 -10.96 -17.36
C ARG A 132 -23.10 -12.06 -18.24
#